data_AF-A0A3Z6QEH4-F1
#
_entry.id   AF-A0A3Z6QEH4-F1
#
_cell.length_a   1.000
_cell.length_b   1.000
_cell.length_c   1.000
_cell.angle_alpha   90.00
_cell.angle_beta   90.00
_cell.angle_gamma   90.00
#
_symmetry.space_group_name_H-M   'P 1'
#
loop_
_entity.id
_entity.type
_entity.pdbx_description
1 polymer ?
#
loop_
_entity_poly.entity_id
_entity_poly.type
_entity_poly.pdbx_seq_one_letter_code
_entity_poly.pdbx_strand_id
1 'polypeptide(L)' 'MSLENAPDEVKLAVDLIMLLEENRLPARTVLRALEIVMRDYENKLKSTEDDSQTE' A
#
# COMPACT_ATOMS: atom_id res chain seq x y z
N MET A 1 1.41 0.20 24.03
CA MET A 1 2.59 0.06 23.15
C MET A 1 2.40 1.04 22.01
N SER A 2 3.32 1.98 21.82
CA SER A 2 3.14 3.11 20.89
C SER A 2 3.52 2.71 19.46
N LEU A 3 2.64 2.98 18.49
CA LEU A 3 2.93 2.88 17.06
C LEU A 3 4.00 3.88 16.59
N GLU A 4 4.37 4.84 17.44
CA GLU A 4 5.31 5.92 17.14
C GLU A 4 6.69 5.42 16.66
N ASN A 5 7.16 4.28 17.17
CA ASN A 5 8.45 3.67 16.81
C ASN A 5 8.35 2.58 15.74
N ALA A 6 7.16 2.31 15.19
CA ALA A 6 7.01 1.30 14.15
C ALA A 6 7.59 1.80 12.81
N PRO A 7 8.07 0.89 11.94
CA PRO A 7 8.42 1.21 10.57
C PRO A 7 7.26 1.87 9.82
N ASP A 8 7.57 2.71 8.84
CA ASP A 8 6.57 3.50 8.11
C ASP A 8 5.56 2.61 7.38
N GLU A 9 6.01 1.47 6.82
CA GLU A 9 5.15 0.48 6.19
C GLU A 9 4.16 -0.16 7.17
N VAL A 10 4.56 -0.33 8.44
CA VAL A 10 3.70 -0.89 9.48
C VAL A 10 2.66 0.13 9.92
N LYS A 11 3.05 1.40 10.09
CA LYS A 11 2.12 2.49 10.42
C LYS A 11 1.07 2.66 9.32
N LEU A 12 1.51 2.72 8.06
CA LEU A 12 0.63 2.82 6.91
C LEU A 12 -0.35 1.64 6.82
N ALA A 13 0.13 0.41 7.06
CA ALA A 13 -0.74 -0.76 7.06
C ALA A 13 -1.84 -0.67 8.14
N VAL A 14 -1.48 -0.19 9.34
CA VAL A 14 -2.45 0.00 10.44
C VAL A 14 -3.49 1.06 10.08
N ASP A 15 -3.06 2.22 9.55
CA ASP A 15 -3.97 3.28 9.14
C ASP A 15 -4.93 2.82 8.03
N LEU A 16 -4.41 2.07 7.06
CA LEU A 16 -5.23 1.47 6.00
C LEU A 16 -6.25 0.49 6.56
N ILE A 17 -5.85 -0.38 7.49
CA ILE A 17 -6.78 -1.33 8.12
C ILE A 17 -7.91 -0.60 8.84
N MET A 18 -7.58 0.42 9.65
CA MET A 18 -8.59 1.22 10.35
C MET A 18 -9.59 1.85 9.37
N LEU A 19 -9.11 2.47 8.29
CA LEU A 19 -9.98 3.07 7.27
C LEU A 19 -10.91 2.04 6.63
N LEU A 20 -10.38 0.86 6.29
CA LEU A 20 -11.15 -0.19 5.62
C LEU A 20 -12.21 -0.81 6.55
N GLU A 21 -11.90 -0.94 7.84
CA GLU A 21 -12.83 -1.40 8.87
C GLU A 21 -13.96 -0.38 9.13
N GLU A 22 -13.63 0.91 9.21
CA GLU A 22 -14.61 2.00 9.34
C GLU A 22 -15.62 2.01 8.19
N ASN A 23 -15.15 1.71 6.97
CA ASN A 23 -15.98 1.60 5.77
C ASN A 23 -16.71 0.24 5.64
N ARG A 24 -16.52 -0.67 6.61
CA ARG A 24 -17.15 -2.01 6.67
C ARG A 24 -17.00 -2.81 5.37
N LEU A 25 -15.84 -2.69 4.72
CA LEU A 25 -15.59 -3.36 3.45
C LEU A 25 -15.38 -4.87 3.68
N PRO A 26 -15.97 -5.75 2.86
CA PRO A 26 -15.71 -7.18 2.96
C PRO A 26 -14.23 -7.48 2.71
N ALA A 27 -13.62 -8.32 3.56
CA ALA A 27 -12.20 -8.68 3.45
C ALA A 27 -11.81 -9.18 2.05
N ARG A 28 -12.69 -9.95 1.39
CA ARG A 28 -12.46 -10.43 0.01
C ARG A 28 -12.37 -9.30 -1.01
N THR A 29 -13.10 -8.21 -0.81
CA THR A 29 -13.03 -7.02 -1.68
C THR A 29 -11.76 -6.23 -1.39
N VAL A 30 -11.42 -6.05 -0.11
CA VAL A 30 -10.17 -5.41 0.33
C VAL A 30 -8.95 -6.10 -0.26
N LEU A 31 -8.84 -7.42 -0.10
CA LEU A 31 -7.68 -8.17 -0.59
C LEU A 31 -7.49 -8.04 -2.11
N ARG A 32 -8.58 -8.06 -2.88
CA ARG A 32 -8.51 -7.83 -4.35
C ARG A 32 -8.08 -6.40 -4.69
N ALA A 33 -8.54 -5.41 -3.94
CA ALA A 33 -8.12 -4.03 -4.14
C ALA A 33 -6.64 -3.84 -3.80
N LEU A 34 -6.16 -4.43 -2.70
CA LEU A 34 -4.75 -4.38 -2.30
C LEU A 34 -3.83 -5.02 -3.34
N GLU A 35 -4.24 -6.12 -3.99
CA GLU A 35 -3.48 -6.73 -5.09
C GLU A 35 -3.35 -5.78 -6.30
N ILE A 36 -4.41 -5.03 -6.62
CA ILE A 36 -4.37 -4.02 -7.68
C ILE A 36 -3.42 -2.88 -7.31
N VAL A 37 -3.52 -2.36 -6.09
CA VAL A 37 -2.65 -1.29 -5.58
C VAL A 37 -1.19 -1.74 -5.59
N MET A 38 -0.90 -2.95 -5.12
CA MET A 38 0.45 -3.51 -5.12
C MET A 38 1.04 -3.53 -6.55
N ARG A 39 0.29 -4.03 -7.53
CA ARG A 39 0.71 -4.04 -8.94
C ARG A 39 0.94 -2.64 -9.52
N ASP A 40 0.13 -1.66 -9.13
CA ASP A 40 0.30 -0.26 -9.57
C ASP A 40 1.63 0.32 -9.07
N TYR A 41 1.97 0.09 -7.79
CA TYR A 41 3.25 0.53 -7.24
C TYR A 41 4.44 -0.24 -7.82
N GLU A 42 4.32 -1.55 -8.04
CA GLU A 42 5.34 -2.33 -8.76
C GLU A 42 5.60 -1.76 -10.17
N ASN A 43 4.56 -1.37 -10.88
CA ASN A 43 4.71 -0.76 -12.21
C ASN A 43 5.35 0.63 -12.12
N LYS A 44 4.98 1.45 -11.13
CA LYS A 44 5.60 2.77 -10.90
C LYS A 44 7.09 2.66 -10.59
N LEU A 45 7.51 1.65 -9.83
CA LEU A 45 8.92 1.40 -9.56
C LEU A 45 9.67 1.06 -10.86
N LYS A 46 9.13 0.15 -11.68
CA LYS A 46 9.72 -0.20 -12.99
C LYS A 46 9.80 1.00 -13.93
N SER A 47 8.75 1.82 -13.99
CA SER A 47 8.76 3.03 -14.82
C SER A 47 9.76 4.08 -14.33
N THR A 48 10.00 4.17 -13.01
CA THR A 48 11.04 5.05 -12.45
C THR A 48 12.45 4.54 -12.77
N GLU A 49 12.63 3.22 -12.85
CA GLU A 49 13.90 2.61 -13.27
C GLU A 49 14.17 2.83 -14.78
N ASP A 50 13.14 2.78 -15.62
CA ASP A 50 13.25 3.06 -17.06
C ASP A 50 13.56 4.54 -17.37
N ASP A 51 13.00 5.49 -16.61
CA ASP A 51 13.30 6.93 -16.78
C ASP A 51 14.76 7.29 -16.42
N SER A 52 15.44 6.43 -15.65
CA SER A 52 16.83 6.63 -15.21
C SER A 52 17.88 6.23 -16.26
N GLN A 53 17.48 5.69 -17.42
CA GLN A 53 18.40 5.19 -18.46
C GLN A 53 18.40 6.02 -19.76
N THR A 54 17.76 7.20 -19.79
CA THR A 54 17.63 8.05 -20.99
C THR A 54 18.32 9.43 -20.94
N GLU A 55 19.22 9.68 -19.98
CA GLU A 55 20.08 10.88 -19.97
C GLU A 55 21.56 10.58 -20.30
#